data_AF-A0A2V9NYA9-F1
#
_entry.id   AF-A0A2V9NYA9-F1
#
_cell.length_a   1.000
_cell.length_b   1.000
_cell.length_c   1.000
_cell.angle_alpha   90.00
_cell.angle_beta   90.00
_cell.angle_gamma   90.00
#
_symmetry.space_group_name_H-M   'P 1'
#
loop_
_entity.id
_entity.type
_entity.pdbx_description
1 polymer ?
#
loop_
_entity_poly.entity_id
_entity_poly.type
_entity_poly.pdbx_seq_one_letter_code
_entity_poly.pdbx_strand_id
1 'polypeptide(L)'
;MTSQEFLRELDERIAKFDLLTHPFYQAWSKGELTREEIREYASDYYHHVHAFPTYLAELAMRLEDGDLRQTVLTNLADEKGSHDHSAHDEIWLDFAAAFGAHDVTRHRKPSTGVADLMKFYHQTAADGSPQEAIATFYAYESQVPRLAAEKERG
;
A
#
# COMPACT_ATOMS: atom_id res chain seq x y z
N MET A 1 -28.29 8.51 6.50
CA MET A 1 -26.97 8.93 5.99
C MET A 1 -26.96 8.66 4.49
N THR A 2 -26.68 9.67 3.69
CA THR A 2 -26.47 9.54 2.24
C THR A 2 -25.09 8.95 1.95
N SER A 3 -24.85 8.44 0.74
CA SER A 3 -23.52 7.94 0.35
C SER A 3 -22.44 9.02 0.48
N GLN A 4 -22.75 10.27 0.17
CA GLN A 4 -21.82 11.39 0.33
C GLN A 4 -21.48 11.68 1.79
N GLU A 5 -22.48 11.62 2.68
CA GLU A 5 -22.26 11.79 4.13
C GLU A 5 -21.41 10.65 4.70
N PHE A 6 -21.63 9.42 4.25
CA PHE A 6 -20.84 8.26 4.66
C PHE A 6 -19.38 8.39 4.22
N LEU A 7 -19.14 8.70 2.94
CA LEU A 7 -17.78 8.86 2.40
C LEU A 7 -17.03 9.98 3.12
N ARG A 8 -17.69 11.12 3.36
CA ARG A 8 -17.09 12.22 4.13
C ARG A 8 -16.69 11.77 5.53
N GLU A 9 -17.56 11.04 6.23
CA GLU A 9 -17.23 10.57 7.59
C GLU A 9 -16.12 9.50 7.59
N LEU A 10 -16.05 8.65 6.56
CA LEU A 10 -14.95 7.72 6.36
C LEU A 10 -13.62 8.46 6.15
N ASP A 11 -13.59 9.44 5.24
CA ASP A 11 -12.40 10.25 4.96
C ASP A 11 -11.97 11.05 6.20
N GLU A 12 -12.90 11.62 6.97
CA GLU A 12 -12.62 12.32 8.23
C GLU A 12 -12.03 11.39 9.31
N ARG A 13 -12.37 10.10 9.30
CA ARG A 13 -11.75 9.11 10.20
C ARG A 13 -10.34 8.76 9.75
N ILE A 14 -10.11 8.59 8.45
CA ILE A 14 -8.78 8.32 7.88
C ILE A 14 -7.85 9.51 8.11
N ALA A 15 -8.33 10.74 7.93
CA ALA A 15 -7.53 11.97 8.09
C ALA A 15 -6.90 12.15 9.47
N LYS A 16 -7.47 11.52 10.52
CA LYS A 16 -6.88 11.52 11.88
C LYS A 16 -5.57 10.74 11.95
N PHE A 17 -5.33 9.86 10.98
CA PHE A 17 -4.16 9.01 10.84
C PHE A 17 -3.44 9.27 9.51
N ASP A 18 -3.50 10.51 9.02
CA ASP A 18 -2.84 10.93 7.79
C ASP A 18 -1.33 10.67 7.88
N LEU A 19 -0.81 9.83 6.99
CA LEU A 19 0.59 9.44 6.94
C LEU A 19 1.52 10.66 6.78
N LEU A 20 1.09 11.72 6.09
CA LEU A 20 1.90 12.94 5.95
C LEU A 20 2.05 13.71 7.26
N THR A 21 1.26 13.43 8.28
CA THR A 21 1.45 14.03 9.62
C THR A 21 2.44 13.25 10.49
N HIS A 22 2.84 12.05 10.08
CA HIS A 22 3.80 11.24 10.80
C HIS A 22 5.22 11.87 10.74
N PRO A 23 5.99 11.88 11.84
CA PRO A 23 7.33 12.51 11.87
C PRO A 23 8.26 12.04 10.74
N PHE A 24 8.19 10.76 10.35
CA PHE A 24 8.97 10.23 9.24
C PHE A 24 8.66 10.94 7.91
N TYR A 25 7.39 11.11 7.56
CA TYR A 25 7.01 11.81 6.32
C TYR A 25 7.20 13.31 6.42
N GLN A 26 7.11 13.90 7.61
CA GLN A 26 7.48 15.31 7.83
C GLN A 26 8.97 15.56 7.63
N ALA A 27 9.84 14.64 8.07
CA ALA A 27 11.27 14.69 7.81
C ALA A 27 11.56 14.43 6.33
N TRP A 28 10.83 13.49 5.71
CA TRP A 28 10.90 13.25 4.27
C TRP A 28 10.64 14.54 3.49
N SER A 29 9.45 15.14 3.63
CA SER A 29 9.07 16.36 2.88
C SER A 29 10.01 17.56 3.06
N LYS A 30 10.90 17.54 4.06
CA LYS A 30 11.91 18.57 4.30
C LYS A 30 13.30 18.21 3.75
N GLY A 31 13.46 17.03 3.16
CA GLY A 31 14.75 16.48 2.75
C GLY A 31 15.68 16.17 3.92
N GLU A 32 15.13 15.90 5.11
CA GLU A 32 15.91 15.66 6.33
C GLU A 32 16.30 14.18 6.51
N LEU A 33 15.71 13.27 5.73
CA LEU A 33 16.05 11.85 5.77
C LEU A 33 17.39 11.58 5.09
N THR A 34 18.20 10.77 5.75
CA THR A 34 19.44 10.26 5.17
C THR A 34 19.16 9.20 4.11
N ARG A 35 20.12 9.01 3.21
CA ARG A 35 20.07 7.95 2.20
C ARG A 35 19.84 6.57 2.82
N GLU A 36 20.45 6.29 3.96
CA GLU A 36 20.31 4.99 4.65
C GLU A 36 18.92 4.82 5.26
N GLU A 37 18.32 5.86 5.83
CA GLU A 37 16.94 5.80 6.33
C GLU A 37 15.92 5.51 5.22
N ILE A 38 16.08 6.15 4.05
CA ILE A 38 15.24 5.88 2.88
C ILE A 38 15.47 4.44 2.37
N ARG A 39 16.73 4.00 2.33
CA ARG A 39 17.09 2.64 1.94
C ARG A 39 16.45 1.60 2.86
N GLU A 40 16.50 1.81 4.17
CA GLU A 40 15.90 0.93 5.18
C GLU A 40 14.38 0.90 5.04
N TYR A 41 13.74 2.06 4.92
CA TYR A 41 12.31 2.16 4.65
C TYR A 41 11.90 1.43 3.37
N ALA A 42 12.58 1.69 2.25
CA ALA A 42 12.28 1.07 0.97
C ALA A 42 12.42 -0.46 1.02
N SER A 43 13.47 -0.93 1.70
CA SER A 43 13.75 -2.36 1.84
C SER A 43 12.70 -3.07 2.71
N ASP A 44 12.27 -2.44 3.80
CA ASP A 44 11.31 -3.03 4.73
C ASP A 44 9.89 -3.00 4.17
N TYR A 45 9.49 -1.88 3.56
CA TYR A 45 8.13 -1.67 3.06
C TYR A 45 7.85 -2.42 1.74
N TYR A 46 8.88 -2.83 1.00
CA TYR A 46 8.75 -3.67 -0.20
C TYR A 46 7.88 -4.91 0.04
N HIS A 47 8.00 -5.54 1.22
CA HIS A 47 7.23 -6.75 1.53
C HIS A 47 5.72 -6.51 1.53
N HIS A 48 5.27 -5.32 1.96
CA HIS A 48 3.86 -4.96 1.89
C HIS A 48 3.41 -4.70 0.45
N VAL A 49 4.20 -3.97 -0.33
CA VAL A 49 3.93 -3.70 -1.76
C VAL A 49 3.84 -5.01 -2.55
N HIS A 50 4.82 -5.89 -2.37
CA HIS A 50 4.86 -7.20 -3.03
C HIS A 50 3.67 -8.11 -2.65
N ALA A 51 3.16 -7.99 -1.41
CA ALA A 51 2.04 -8.78 -0.94
C ALA A 51 0.66 -8.20 -1.32
N PHE A 52 0.59 -6.93 -1.74
CA PHE A 52 -0.68 -6.27 -2.05
C PHE A 52 -1.56 -6.99 -3.09
N PRO A 53 -1.00 -7.49 -4.22
CA PRO A 53 -1.74 -8.35 -5.15
C PRO A 53 -2.37 -9.58 -4.48
N THR A 54 -1.72 -10.13 -3.45
CA THR A 54 -2.23 -11.32 -2.76
C THR A 54 -3.47 -10.99 -1.94
N TYR A 55 -3.53 -9.83 -1.28
CA TYR A 55 -4.72 -9.39 -0.54
C TYR A 55 -5.93 -9.22 -1.45
N LEU A 56 -5.71 -8.64 -2.63
CA LEU A 56 -6.76 -8.48 -3.64
C LEU A 56 -7.23 -9.85 -4.17
N ALA A 57 -6.31 -10.78 -4.41
CA ALA A 57 -6.66 -12.14 -4.82
C ALA A 57 -7.45 -12.90 -3.73
N GLU A 58 -7.02 -12.82 -2.47
CA GLU A 58 -7.71 -13.42 -1.32
C GLU A 58 -9.16 -12.93 -1.20
N LEU A 59 -9.38 -11.61 -1.35
CA LEU A 59 -10.72 -11.05 -1.39
C LEU A 59 -11.50 -11.53 -2.62
N ALA A 60 -10.91 -11.44 -3.82
CA ALA A 60 -11.59 -11.80 -5.07
C ALA A 60 -12.04 -13.27 -5.11
N MET A 61 -11.29 -14.19 -4.49
CA MET A 61 -11.60 -15.62 -4.48
C MET A 61 -12.90 -15.97 -3.74
N ARG A 62 -13.33 -15.16 -2.78
CA ARG A 62 -14.53 -15.41 -1.95
C ARG A 62 -15.72 -14.53 -2.34
N LEU A 63 -15.55 -13.62 -3.30
CA LEU A 63 -16.63 -12.82 -3.83
C LEU A 63 -17.43 -13.61 -4.88
N GLU A 64 -18.75 -13.42 -4.87
CA GLU A 64 -19.62 -13.89 -5.96
C GLU A 64 -19.24 -13.20 -7.28
N ASP A 65 -19.57 -13.84 -8.40
CA ASP A 65 -19.39 -13.22 -9.71
C ASP A 65 -20.28 -11.98 -9.81
N GLY A 66 -19.66 -10.82 -10.09
CA GLY A 66 -20.34 -9.54 -10.18
C GLY A 66 -19.38 -8.36 -10.19
N ASP A 67 -19.95 -7.16 -10.20
CA ASP A 67 -19.21 -5.90 -10.40
C ASP A 67 -18.12 -5.66 -9.35
N LEU A 68 -18.38 -6.04 -8.08
CA LEU A 68 -17.40 -5.91 -7.01
C LEU A 68 -16.18 -6.80 -7.26
N ARG A 69 -16.40 -8.08 -7.62
CA ARG A 69 -15.31 -9.02 -7.91
C ARG A 69 -14.52 -8.54 -9.13
N GLN A 70 -15.19 -8.06 -10.17
CA GLN A 70 -14.50 -7.54 -11.36
C GLN A 70 -13.65 -6.32 -11.03
N THR A 71 -14.16 -5.39 -10.23
CA THR A 71 -13.39 -4.23 -9.77
C THR A 71 -12.12 -4.66 -9.01
N VAL A 72 -12.24 -5.60 -8.07
CA VAL A 72 -11.08 -6.11 -7.31
C VAL A 72 -10.07 -6.80 -8.25
N LEU A 73 -10.54 -7.56 -9.24
CA LEU A 73 -9.69 -8.21 -10.23
C LEU A 73 -9.00 -7.20 -11.17
N THR A 74 -9.65 -6.08 -11.49
CA THR A 74 -9.02 -4.98 -12.24
C THR A 74 -7.88 -4.37 -11.42
N ASN A 75 -8.12 -4.01 -10.15
CA ASN A 75 -7.05 -3.51 -9.28
C ASN A 75 -5.90 -4.53 -9.15
N LEU A 76 -6.21 -5.83 -9.04
CA LEU A 76 -5.20 -6.88 -9.00
C LEU A 76 -4.34 -6.92 -10.27
N ALA A 77 -4.97 -6.74 -11.44
CA ALA A 77 -4.24 -6.72 -12.71
C ALA A 77 -3.30 -5.51 -12.79
N ASP A 78 -3.77 -4.33 -12.37
CA ASP A 78 -2.96 -3.10 -12.34
C ASP A 78 -1.74 -3.27 -11.41
N GLU A 79 -1.92 -3.81 -10.21
CA GLU A 79 -0.83 -4.05 -9.26
C GLU A 79 0.24 -5.00 -9.80
N LYS A 80 -0.18 -6.04 -10.53
CA LYS A 80 0.72 -7.04 -11.13
C LYS A 80 1.39 -6.59 -12.42
N GLY A 81 1.00 -5.43 -12.95
CA GLY A 81 1.46 -4.96 -14.23
C GLY A 81 0.93 -5.77 -15.42
N SER A 82 1.30 -5.32 -16.61
CA SER A 82 1.01 -5.98 -17.87
C SER A 82 2.20 -5.83 -18.83
N HIS A 83 2.03 -6.23 -20.09
CA HIS A 83 3.05 -5.96 -21.11
C HIS A 83 3.32 -4.46 -21.34
N ASP A 84 2.38 -3.57 -21.01
CA ASP A 84 2.47 -2.13 -21.28
C ASP A 84 2.94 -1.30 -20.07
N HIS A 85 2.93 -1.88 -18.86
CA HIS A 85 3.36 -1.20 -17.64
C HIS A 85 3.91 -2.20 -16.61
N SER A 86 4.97 -1.81 -15.92
CA SER A 86 5.62 -2.64 -14.90
C SER A 86 4.72 -2.90 -13.70
N ALA A 87 4.96 -4.03 -13.02
CA ALA A 87 4.30 -4.32 -11.75
C ALA A 87 4.71 -3.29 -10.68
N HIS A 88 3.82 -2.99 -9.75
CA HIS A 88 4.09 -1.99 -8.72
C HIS A 88 5.27 -2.39 -7.81
N ASP A 89 5.45 -3.68 -7.54
CA ASP A 89 6.58 -4.17 -6.75
C ASP A 89 7.92 -4.08 -7.51
N GLU A 90 7.91 -4.19 -8.84
CA GLU A 90 9.08 -3.93 -9.68
C GLU A 90 9.46 -2.45 -9.68
N ILE A 91 8.47 -1.55 -9.83
CA ILE A 91 8.69 -0.10 -9.71
C ILE A 91 9.27 0.24 -8.33
N TRP A 92 8.78 -0.40 -7.27
CA TRP A 92 9.30 -0.22 -5.92
C TRP A 92 10.75 -0.73 -5.76
N LEU A 93 11.12 -1.80 -6.46
CA LEU A 93 12.50 -2.29 -6.44
C LEU A 93 13.45 -1.35 -7.14
N ASP A 94 13.04 -0.71 -8.23
CA ASP A 94 13.82 0.34 -8.88
C ASP A 94 14.02 1.54 -7.94
N PHE A 95 12.97 1.90 -7.18
CA PHE A 95 13.08 2.90 -6.12
C PHE A 95 14.11 2.48 -5.05
N ALA A 96 13.98 1.27 -4.48
CA ALA A 96 14.91 0.77 -3.47
C ALA A 96 16.37 0.66 -3.99
N ALA A 97 16.52 0.27 -5.26
CA ALA A 97 17.79 0.21 -5.97
C ALA A 97 18.48 1.58 -6.07
N ALA A 98 17.73 2.65 -6.35
CA ALA A 98 18.27 4.01 -6.41
C ALA A 98 18.96 4.43 -5.09
N PHE A 99 18.53 3.86 -3.96
CA PHE A 99 19.12 4.07 -2.63
C PHE A 99 20.16 3.01 -2.22
N GLY A 100 20.46 2.03 -3.08
CA GLY A 100 21.50 1.02 -2.87
C GLY A 100 21.00 -0.30 -2.26
N ALA A 101 19.71 -0.62 -2.41
CA ALA A 101 19.11 -1.84 -1.86
C ALA A 101 18.80 -2.94 -2.90
N HIS A 102 19.46 -2.92 -4.07
CA HIS A 102 19.18 -3.79 -5.23
C HIS A 102 19.02 -5.28 -4.88
N ASP A 103 19.98 -5.87 -4.16
CA ASP A 103 20.00 -7.32 -3.90
C ASP A 103 19.40 -7.73 -2.54
N VAL A 104 19.27 -6.78 -1.61
CA VAL A 104 18.88 -7.09 -0.22
C VAL A 104 17.38 -7.04 -0.02
N THR A 105 16.67 -6.20 -0.78
CA THR A 105 15.24 -5.90 -0.56
C THR A 105 14.37 -7.15 -0.64
N ARG A 106 14.57 -7.99 -1.67
CA ARG A 106 13.78 -9.22 -1.86
C ARG A 106 14.03 -10.29 -0.79
N HIS A 107 15.23 -10.30 -0.18
CA HIS A 107 15.67 -11.35 0.73
C HIS A 107 15.64 -10.95 2.21
N ARG A 108 15.40 -9.66 2.48
CA ARG A 108 15.22 -9.14 3.83
C ARG A 108 14.01 -9.80 4.49
N LYS A 109 14.03 -9.89 5.81
CA LYS A 109 12.83 -10.21 6.58
C LYS A 109 12.14 -8.90 6.97
N PRO A 110 10.82 -8.79 6.80
CA PRO A 110 10.10 -7.61 7.25
C PRO A 110 10.33 -7.42 8.75
N SER A 111 10.41 -6.17 9.18
CA SER A 111 10.35 -5.81 10.60
C SER A 111 9.06 -6.31 11.23
N THR A 112 9.01 -6.39 12.56
CA THR A 112 7.79 -6.78 13.28
C THR A 112 6.60 -5.91 12.88
N GLY A 113 6.80 -4.60 12.71
CA GLY A 113 5.73 -3.69 12.32
C GLY A 113 5.18 -3.98 10.92
N VAL A 114 6.05 -4.24 9.94
CA VAL A 114 5.61 -4.62 8.58
C VAL A 114 4.99 -6.02 8.58
N ALA A 115 5.54 -6.97 9.33
CA ALA A 115 4.98 -8.31 9.45
C ALA A 115 3.58 -8.30 10.07
N ASP A 116 3.36 -7.49 11.12
CA ASP A 116 2.06 -7.33 11.75
C ASP A 116 1.05 -6.62 10.82
N LEU A 117 1.51 -5.61 10.07
CA LEU A 117 0.71 -4.97 9.01
C LEU A 117 0.27 -5.99 7.95
N MET A 118 1.20 -6.75 7.40
CA MET A 118 0.89 -7.76 6.38
C MET A 118 -0.06 -8.83 6.92
N LYS A 119 0.14 -9.28 8.15
CA LYS A 119 -0.75 -10.23 8.82
C LYS A 119 -2.16 -9.67 8.94
N PHE A 120 -2.31 -8.42 9.36
CA PHE A 120 -3.61 -7.75 9.43
C PHE A 120 -4.30 -7.72 8.06
N TYR A 121 -3.60 -7.33 7.00
CA TYR A 121 -4.15 -7.28 5.64
C TYR A 121 -4.59 -8.66 5.13
N HIS A 122 -3.76 -9.70 5.29
CA HIS A 122 -4.14 -11.08 4.94
C HIS A 122 -5.40 -11.53 5.69
N GLN A 123 -5.44 -11.32 7.01
CA GLN A 123 -6.59 -11.71 7.82
C GLN A 123 -7.87 -10.97 7.42
N THR A 124 -7.80 -9.66 7.19
CA THR A 124 -8.97 -8.90 6.74
C THR A 124 -9.41 -9.32 5.33
N ALA A 125 -8.46 -9.54 4.41
CA ALA A 125 -8.76 -9.93 3.04
C ALA A 125 -9.41 -11.33 2.97
N ALA A 126 -8.85 -12.31 3.67
CA ALA A 126 -9.30 -13.70 3.66
C ALA A 126 -10.57 -13.92 4.50
N ASP A 127 -10.63 -13.36 5.72
CA ASP A 127 -11.62 -13.75 6.73
C ASP A 127 -12.63 -12.65 7.07
N GLY A 128 -12.30 -11.37 6.82
CA GLY A 128 -13.18 -10.23 7.12
C GLY A 128 -14.42 -10.14 6.22
N SER A 129 -15.37 -9.27 6.53
CA SER A 129 -16.42 -8.93 5.55
C SER A 129 -15.82 -8.23 4.32
N PRO A 130 -16.46 -8.31 3.13
CA PRO A 130 -16.01 -7.55 1.97
C PRO A 130 -15.88 -6.05 2.24
N GLN A 131 -16.79 -5.48 3.04
CA GLN A 131 -16.78 -4.07 3.42
C GLN A 131 -15.55 -3.72 4.27
N GLU A 132 -15.18 -4.58 5.22
CA GLU A 132 -13.97 -4.39 6.03
C GLU A 132 -12.70 -4.46 5.16
N ALA A 133 -12.61 -5.42 4.25
CA ALA A 133 -11.47 -5.55 3.34
C ALA A 133 -11.32 -4.31 2.43
N ILE A 134 -12.41 -3.89 1.78
CA ILE A 134 -12.40 -2.69 0.94
C ILE A 134 -12.10 -1.42 1.75
N ALA A 135 -12.63 -1.29 2.96
CA ALA A 135 -12.32 -0.17 3.83
C ALA A 135 -10.83 -0.16 4.25
N THR A 136 -10.25 -1.32 4.53
CA THR A 136 -8.83 -1.47 4.84
C THR A 136 -7.95 -1.05 3.66
N PHE A 137 -8.27 -1.53 2.44
CA PHE A 137 -7.51 -1.15 1.23
C PHE A 137 -7.65 0.34 0.96
N TYR A 138 -8.87 0.88 0.99
CA TYR A 138 -9.14 2.30 0.77
C TYR A 138 -8.43 3.21 1.78
N ALA A 139 -8.39 2.84 3.06
CA ALA A 139 -7.73 3.64 4.10
C ALA A 139 -6.23 3.87 3.82
N TYR A 140 -5.58 2.93 3.13
CA TYR A 140 -4.21 3.06 2.67
C TYR A 140 -4.11 3.70 1.28
N GLU A 141 -4.77 3.12 0.28
CA GLU A 141 -4.64 3.53 -1.13
C GLU A 141 -5.09 4.98 -1.39
N SER A 142 -6.10 5.47 -0.66
CA SER A 142 -6.56 6.86 -0.77
C SER A 142 -5.48 7.90 -0.41
N GLN A 143 -4.47 7.50 0.38
CA GLN A 143 -3.37 8.38 0.78
C GLN A 143 -2.20 8.34 -0.21
N VAL A 144 -2.05 7.24 -0.96
CA VAL A 144 -0.89 6.97 -1.84
C VAL A 144 -0.62 8.09 -2.85
N PRO A 145 -1.62 8.69 -3.55
CA PRO A 145 -1.34 9.76 -4.52
C PRO A 145 -0.63 10.97 -3.90
N ARG A 146 -1.05 11.39 -2.70
CA ARG A 146 -0.40 12.52 -1.99
C ARG A 146 1.00 12.13 -1.52
N LEU A 147 1.18 10.91 -1.03
CA LEU A 147 2.48 10.40 -0.60
C LEU A 147 3.47 10.30 -1.77
N ALA A 148 3.01 9.83 -2.93
CA ALA A 148 3.84 9.74 -4.14
C ALA A 148 4.32 11.13 -4.59
N ALA A 149 3.43 12.14 -4.58
CA ALA A 149 3.78 13.51 -4.92
C ALA A 149 4.81 14.12 -3.94
N GLU A 150 4.72 13.81 -2.64
CA GLU A 150 5.71 14.26 -1.66
C GLU A 150 7.05 13.54 -1.81
N LYS A 151 7.06 12.23 -2.11
CA LYS A 151 8.29 11.47 -2.40
C LYS A 151 9.02 11.99 -3.63
N GLU A 152 8.29 12.46 -4.65
CA GLU A 152 8.88 13.06 -5.85
C GLU A 152 9.56 14.41 -5.56
N ARG A 153 9.06 15.18 -4.58
CA ARG A 153 9.57 16.52 -4.26
C ARG A 153 10.92 16.50 -3.53
N GLY A 154 11.27 15.41 -2.87
CA GLY A 154 12.53 15.24 -2.15
C GLY A 154 12.33 14.50 -0.86
#